data_AF-A0A6L8NDA1-F1
#
_entry.id   AF-A0A6L8NDA1-F1
#
_cell.length_a   1.000
_cell.length_b   1.000
_cell.length_c   1.000
_cell.angle_alpha   90.00
_cell.angle_beta   90.00
_cell.angle_gamma   90.00
#
_symmetry.space_group_name_H-M   'P 1'
#
loop_
_entity.id
_entity.type
_entity.pdbx_description
1 polymer ?
#
loop_
_entity_poly.entity_id
_entity_poly.type
_entity_poly.pdbx_seq_one_letter_code
_entity_poly.pdbx_strand_id
1 'polypeptide(L)'
;MSALRSGGCGPVHVVLGAAAEQVRAEADLTDGVPVENPDWAGGMGSSLRAGLDSLAAGGAVAVVVVLVDQPGIGAAAVRRVVAARAGARDALVSAAYGGERGHPVLFGADRWPEIARTAAGDRGARAYLRAHTAELTLVECGDVAEPYDIDTVADLDRLE
;
A
#
# COMPACT_ATOMS: atom_id res chain seq x y z
N MET A 1 -6.27 -1.82 9.21
CA MET A 1 -4.91 -2.23 9.64
C MET A 1 -4.73 -3.71 9.95
N SER A 2 -5.75 -4.43 10.45
CA SER A 2 -5.67 -5.87 10.80
C SER A 2 -5.04 -6.73 9.70
N ALA A 3 -5.46 -6.54 8.44
CA ALA A 3 -4.92 -7.25 7.28
C ALA A 3 -3.38 -7.17 7.17
N LEU A 4 -2.79 -5.97 7.37
CA LEU A 4 -1.34 -5.78 7.30
C LEU A 4 -0.62 -6.48 8.47
N ARG A 5 -1.13 -6.31 9.70
CA ARG A 5 -0.53 -6.90 10.91
C ARG A 5 -0.57 -8.43 10.88
N SER A 6 -1.76 -9.00 10.68
CA SER A 6 -1.92 -10.45 10.50
C SER A 6 -1.25 -10.94 9.22
N GLY A 7 -0.95 -10.03 8.30
CA GLY A 7 -0.17 -10.21 7.08
C GLY A 7 1.34 -10.38 7.30
N GLY A 8 1.84 -10.09 8.51
CA GLY A 8 3.26 -10.11 8.84
C GLY A 8 3.97 -8.75 8.70
N CYS A 9 3.22 -7.65 8.57
CA CYS A 9 3.78 -6.30 8.51
C CYS A 9 3.75 -5.61 9.87
N GLY A 10 4.80 -4.86 10.19
CA GLY A 10 4.86 -4.00 11.37
C GLY A 10 6.14 -3.17 11.39
N PRO A 11 6.09 -1.92 11.88
CA PRO A 11 4.90 -1.15 12.26
C PRO A 11 4.01 -0.81 11.05
N VAL A 12 2.72 -0.49 11.28
CA VAL A 12 1.77 -0.08 10.24
C VAL A 12 1.61 1.43 10.24
N HIS A 13 1.92 2.07 9.12
CA HIS A 13 1.81 3.52 8.95
C HIS A 13 0.54 3.83 8.15
N VAL A 14 -0.25 4.80 8.62
CA VAL A 14 -1.53 5.19 8.01
C VAL A 14 -1.43 6.65 7.59
N VAL A 15 -1.39 6.89 6.28
CA VAL A 15 -1.29 8.26 5.73
C VAL A 15 -2.67 8.91 5.72
N LEU A 16 -2.77 10.09 6.33
CA LEU A 16 -3.99 10.87 6.47
C LEU A 16 -3.89 12.16 5.63
N GLY A 17 -4.97 12.50 4.91
CA GLY A 17 -5.04 13.68 4.03
C GLY A 17 -6.16 14.64 4.44
N ALA A 18 -7.05 14.97 3.49
CA ALA A 18 -8.07 16.02 3.61
C ALA A 18 -8.93 15.96 4.90
N ALA A 19 -9.23 14.77 5.41
CA ALA A 19 -10.05 14.56 6.59
C ALA A 19 -9.24 14.06 7.81
N ALA A 20 -7.96 14.43 7.94
CA ALA A 20 -7.08 13.90 8.97
C ALA A 20 -7.64 14.05 10.39
N GLU A 21 -8.19 15.21 10.76
CA GLU A 21 -8.79 15.43 12.08
C GLU A 21 -9.98 14.50 12.34
N GLN A 22 -10.88 14.36 11.37
CA GLN A 22 -12.04 13.46 11.46
C GLN A 22 -11.60 12.01 11.60
N VAL A 23 -10.67 11.54 10.75
CA VAL A 23 -10.17 10.17 10.80
C VAL A 23 -9.49 9.87 12.13
N ARG A 24 -8.74 10.82 12.70
CA ARG A 24 -8.15 10.67 14.04
C ARG A 24 -9.20 10.55 15.16
N ALA A 25 -10.34 11.21 15.01
CA ALA A 25 -11.40 11.20 16.00
C ALA A 25 -12.27 9.93 15.91
N GLU A 26 -12.48 9.39 14.71
CA GLU A 26 -13.47 8.34 14.45
C GLU A 26 -12.87 6.95 14.20
N ALA A 27 -11.65 6.87 13.64
CA ALA A 27 -11.03 5.60 13.32
C ALA A 27 -10.17 5.08 14.49
N ASP A 28 -10.23 3.77 14.72
CA ASP A 28 -9.26 3.10 15.59
C ASP A 28 -7.88 3.06 14.92
N LEU A 29 -6.98 3.92 15.41
CA LEU A 29 -5.58 4.02 14.98
C LEU A 29 -4.60 3.59 16.08
N THR A 30 -5.06 2.98 17.18
CA THR A 30 -4.24 2.73 18.39
C THR A 30 -2.96 1.93 18.10
N ASP A 31 -3.04 0.97 17.19
CA ASP A 31 -1.91 0.10 16.79
C ASP A 31 -1.25 0.53 15.47
N GLY A 32 -1.49 1.76 15.04
CA GLY A 32 -0.92 2.36 13.84
C GLY A 32 -0.05 3.57 14.15
N VAL A 33 0.74 3.98 13.16
CA VAL A 33 1.46 5.25 13.16
C VAL A 33 0.75 6.18 12.19
N PRO A 34 -0.07 7.14 12.66
CA PRO A 34 -0.69 8.12 11.78
C PRO A 34 0.36 9.06 11.20
N VAL A 35 0.33 9.25 9.89
CA VAL A 35 1.24 10.15 9.15
C VAL A 35 0.40 11.19 8.44
N GLU A 36 0.56 12.46 8.79
CA GLU A 36 -0.17 13.52 8.10
C GLU A 36 0.51 13.91 6.80
N ASN A 37 -0.26 13.96 5.72
CA ASN A 37 0.15 14.50 4.44
C ASN A 37 -0.50 15.88 4.24
N PRO A 38 0.20 16.98 4.56
CA PRO A 38 -0.34 18.32 4.34
C PRO A 38 -0.53 18.62 2.84
N ASP A 39 0.22 17.94 1.97
CA ASP A 39 0.19 18.10 0.51
C ASP A 39 -0.80 17.12 -0.17
N TRP A 40 -1.85 16.67 0.54
CA TRP A 40 -2.83 15.70 0.02
C TRP A 40 -3.46 16.13 -1.31
N ALA A 41 -3.63 17.44 -1.53
CA ALA A 41 -4.18 17.99 -2.76
C ALA A 41 -3.29 17.75 -3.99
N GLY A 42 -2.02 17.36 -3.78
CA GLY A 42 -1.08 16.94 -4.82
C GLY A 42 -1.32 15.53 -5.35
N GLY A 43 -2.34 14.82 -4.86
CA GLY A 43 -2.77 13.49 -5.33
C GLY A 43 -2.03 12.33 -4.66
N MET A 44 -2.34 11.11 -5.12
CA MET A 44 -1.83 9.86 -4.53
C MET A 44 -0.28 9.81 -4.39
N GLY A 45 0.44 10.50 -5.28
CA GLY A 45 1.89 10.63 -5.23
C GLY A 45 2.41 11.29 -3.95
N SER A 46 1.76 12.34 -3.44
CA SER A 46 2.19 12.98 -2.18
C SER A 46 1.97 12.06 -0.98
N SER A 47 0.87 11.32 -0.96
CA SER A 47 0.57 10.35 0.10
C SER A 47 1.58 9.20 0.14
N LEU A 48 1.96 8.67 -1.03
CA LEU A 48 2.98 7.64 -1.11
C LEU A 48 4.34 8.15 -0.60
N ARG A 49 4.75 9.38 -0.98
CA ARG A 49 5.99 9.98 -0.46
C ARG A 49 5.95 10.13 1.05
N ALA A 50 4.88 10.71 1.61
CA ALA A 50 4.72 10.86 3.06
C ALA A 50 4.83 9.51 3.79
N GLY A 51 4.21 8.46 3.25
CA GLY A 51 4.33 7.10 3.78
C GLY A 51 5.77 6.58 3.74
N LEU A 52 6.47 6.67 2.60
CA LEU A 52 7.86 6.23 2.46
C LEU A 52 8.82 7.01 3.37
N ASP A 53 8.66 8.33 3.45
CA ASP A 53 9.49 9.20 4.28
C ASP A 53 9.33 8.87 5.78
N SER A 54 8.12 8.52 6.21
CA SER A 54 7.86 8.10 7.58
C SER A 54 8.56 6.79 7.99
N LEU A 55 8.97 5.98 7.01
CA LEU A 55 9.68 4.71 7.22
C LEU A 55 11.20 4.85 7.13
N ALA A 56 11.72 5.94 6.55
CA ALA A 56 13.14 6.10 6.24
C ALA A 56 14.05 6.02 7.48
N ALA A 57 13.57 6.48 8.65
CA ALA A 57 14.31 6.44 9.91
C ALA A 57 14.14 5.11 10.68
N GLY A 58 13.21 4.24 10.28
CA GLY A 58 12.77 3.08 11.08
C GLY A 58 13.52 1.77 10.84
N GLY A 59 14.53 1.76 9.95
CA GLY A 59 15.31 0.55 9.63
C GLY A 59 14.54 -0.53 8.86
N ALA A 60 13.31 -0.24 8.42
CA ALA A 60 12.50 -1.16 7.64
C ALA A 60 13.21 -1.51 6.31
N VAL A 61 13.13 -2.79 5.93
CA VAL A 61 13.82 -3.34 4.75
C VAL A 61 12.93 -3.45 3.51
N ALA A 62 11.62 -3.28 3.71
CA ALA A 62 10.59 -3.24 2.68
C ALA A 62 9.31 -2.64 3.27
N VAL A 63 8.41 -2.18 2.41
CA VAL A 63 7.06 -1.71 2.76
C VAL A 63 6.05 -2.46 1.92
N VAL A 64 4.90 -2.78 2.51
CA VAL A 64 3.70 -3.22 1.79
C VAL A 64 2.72 -2.07 1.77
N VAL A 65 2.29 -1.68 0.57
CA VAL A 65 1.29 -0.66 0.32
C VAL A 65 -0.03 -1.35 -0.01
N VAL A 66 -1.09 -0.91 0.66
CA VAL A 66 -2.50 -1.23 0.39
C VAL A 66 -3.27 0.07 0.35
N LEU A 67 -4.44 0.06 -0.30
CA LEU A 67 -5.36 1.17 -0.28
C LEU A 67 -6.45 0.91 0.77
N VAL A 68 -6.93 1.97 1.42
CA VAL A 68 -7.91 1.85 2.52
C VAL A 68 -9.33 1.58 2.04
N ASP A 69 -9.61 1.94 0.79
CA ASP A 69 -10.85 1.72 0.04
C ASP A 69 -10.94 0.33 -0.58
N GLN A 70 -9.95 -0.55 -0.35
CA GLN A 70 -9.92 -1.93 -0.84
C GLN A 70 -10.07 -2.97 0.30
N PRO A 71 -11.25 -3.06 0.94
CA PRO A 71 -11.46 -3.93 2.11
C PRO A 71 -11.42 -5.43 1.77
N GLY A 72 -11.63 -5.81 0.51
CA GLY A 72 -11.47 -7.19 0.02
C GLY A 72 -10.02 -7.71 0.07
N ILE A 73 -9.04 -6.85 0.36
CA ILE A 73 -7.64 -7.22 0.53
C ILE A 73 -7.35 -7.65 1.98
N GLY A 74 -7.38 -8.96 2.19
CA GLY A 74 -7.13 -9.59 3.48
C GLY A 74 -5.67 -9.93 3.79
N ALA A 75 -5.44 -10.42 5.01
CA ALA A 75 -4.12 -10.83 5.50
C ALA A 75 -3.47 -11.96 4.68
N ALA A 76 -4.27 -12.81 4.02
CA ALA A 76 -3.76 -13.89 3.17
C ALA A 76 -3.01 -13.36 1.94
N ALA A 77 -3.57 -12.35 1.25
CA ALA A 77 -2.89 -11.69 0.13
C ALA A 77 -1.62 -10.97 0.59
N VAL A 78 -1.68 -10.27 1.73
CA VAL A 78 -0.50 -9.60 2.31
C VAL A 78 0.62 -10.61 2.60
N ARG A 79 0.32 -11.74 3.28
CA ARG A 79 1.32 -12.79 3.55
C ARG A 79 1.96 -13.32 2.27
N ARG A 80 1.16 -13.53 1.22
CA ARG A 80 1.66 -14.08 -0.04
C ARG A 80 2.63 -13.12 -0.73
N VAL A 81 2.32 -11.82 -0.76
CA VAL A 81 3.21 -10.77 -1.27
C VAL A 81 4.47 -10.62 -0.41
N VAL A 82 4.34 -10.64 0.92
CA VAL A 82 5.50 -10.59 1.84
C VAL A 82 6.43 -11.77 1.63
N ALA A 83 5.90 -12.99 1.49
CA ALA A 83 6.69 -14.20 1.28
C ALA A 83 7.50 -14.14 -0.04
N ALA A 84 6.91 -13.59 -1.09
CA ALA A 84 7.56 -13.45 -2.40
C ALA A 84 8.75 -12.46 -2.41
N ARG A 85 8.92 -11.61 -1.38
CA ARG A 85 10.13 -10.80 -1.19
C ARG A 85 11.40 -11.65 -1.12
N ALA A 86 11.30 -12.87 -0.58
CA ALA A 86 12.42 -13.77 -0.36
C ALA A 86 13.63 -13.14 0.38
N GLY A 87 13.39 -12.15 1.25
CA GLY A 87 14.46 -11.48 2.01
C GLY A 87 15.16 -10.32 1.29
N ALA A 88 14.85 -10.06 0.02
CA ALA A 88 15.53 -9.06 -0.80
C ALA A 88 15.14 -7.61 -0.46
N ARG A 89 16.13 -6.72 -0.37
CA ARG A 89 15.95 -5.27 -0.10
C ARG A 89 15.65 -4.45 -1.36
N ASP A 90 15.89 -5.03 -2.52
CA ASP A 90 15.56 -4.51 -3.85
C ASP A 90 14.34 -5.23 -4.45
N ALA A 91 13.56 -5.95 -3.65
CA ALA A 91 12.35 -6.63 -4.13
C ALA A 91 11.33 -5.65 -4.71
N LEU A 92 10.67 -6.05 -5.80
CA LEU A 92 9.51 -5.37 -6.37
C LEU A 92 8.43 -6.42 -6.62
N VAL A 93 7.40 -6.44 -5.78
CA VAL A 93 6.38 -7.48 -5.82
C VAL A 93 5.01 -6.84 -5.84
N SER A 94 4.09 -7.36 -6.64
CA SER A 94 2.69 -6.92 -6.64
C SER A 94 1.77 -8.12 -6.65
N ALA A 95 0.65 -8.02 -5.94
CA ALA A 95 -0.44 -8.94 -6.17
C ALA A 95 -0.93 -8.85 -7.61
N ALA A 96 -1.47 -9.95 -8.12
CA ALA A 96 -2.11 -10.05 -9.40
C ALA A 96 -3.46 -10.77 -9.26
N TYR A 97 -4.37 -10.44 -10.17
CA TYR A 97 -5.72 -10.98 -10.23
C TYR A 97 -6.02 -11.32 -11.68
N GLY A 98 -5.81 -12.58 -12.04
CA GLY A 98 -5.95 -13.01 -13.44
C GLY A 98 -4.88 -12.40 -14.35
N GLY A 99 -3.66 -12.25 -13.84
CA GLY A 99 -2.52 -11.63 -14.53
C GLY A 99 -2.50 -10.10 -14.47
N GLU A 100 -3.58 -9.46 -14.01
CA GLU A 100 -3.61 -8.01 -13.86
C GLU A 100 -3.08 -7.56 -12.50
N ARG A 101 -2.10 -6.65 -12.54
CA ARG A 101 -1.44 -6.12 -11.34
C ARG A 101 -2.42 -5.32 -10.46
N GLY A 102 -2.46 -5.63 -9.16
CA GLY A 102 -3.21 -4.90 -8.12
C GLY A 102 -2.47 -4.81 -6.77
N HIS A 103 -3.14 -4.28 -5.74
CA HIS A 103 -2.61 -4.29 -4.37
C HIS A 103 -2.87 -5.64 -3.68
N PRO A 104 -2.08 -6.02 -2.65
CA PRO A 104 -0.95 -5.28 -2.07
C PRO A 104 0.27 -5.19 -3.00
N VAL A 105 1.03 -4.11 -2.88
CA VAL A 105 2.32 -3.93 -3.57
C VAL A 105 3.43 -3.81 -2.55
N LEU A 106 4.51 -4.58 -2.70
CA LEU A 106 5.70 -4.51 -1.87
C LEU A 106 6.84 -3.82 -2.60
N PHE A 107 7.43 -2.84 -1.92
CA PHE A 107 8.63 -2.13 -2.36
C PHE A 107 9.76 -2.40 -1.37
N GLY A 108 10.85 -2.99 -1.85
CA GLY A 108 12.10 -3.09 -1.11
C GLY A 108 12.69 -1.70 -0.82
N ALA A 109 13.33 -1.56 0.34
CA ALA A 109 13.88 -0.29 0.82
C ALA A 109 14.84 0.39 -0.16
N ASP A 110 15.60 -0.40 -0.94
CA ASP A 110 16.58 0.14 -1.86
C ASP A 110 15.92 0.84 -3.08
N ARG A 111 14.61 0.63 -3.29
CA ARG A 111 13.82 1.26 -4.37
C ARG A 111 13.10 2.54 -3.93
N TRP A 112 12.95 2.78 -2.63
CA TRP A 112 12.12 3.89 -2.11
C TRP A 112 12.55 5.27 -2.63
N PRO A 113 13.86 5.64 -2.70
CA PRO A 113 14.25 6.97 -3.17
C PRO A 113 13.77 7.24 -4.59
N GLU A 114 13.83 6.25 -5.48
CA GLU A 114 13.38 6.40 -6.86
C GLU A 114 11.86 6.39 -6.98
N ILE A 115 11.17 5.54 -6.22
CA ILE A 115 9.71 5.55 -6.15
C ILE A 115 9.22 6.91 -5.66
N ALA A 116 9.77 7.44 -4.58
CA ALA A 116 9.41 8.75 -4.04
C ALA A 116 9.64 9.87 -5.06
N ARG A 117 10.78 9.85 -5.77
CA ARG A 117 11.11 10.83 -6.82
C ARG A 117 10.15 10.79 -8.01
N THR A 118 9.64 9.61 -8.37
CA THR A 118 8.79 9.41 -9.55
C THR A 118 7.29 9.43 -9.23
N ALA A 119 6.92 9.36 -7.94
CA ALA A 119 5.55 9.46 -7.47
C ALA A 119 5.04 10.89 -7.62
N ALA A 120 4.06 11.12 -8.50
CA ALA A 120 3.51 12.45 -8.77
C ALA A 120 2.04 12.39 -9.21
N GLY A 121 1.25 13.39 -8.79
CA GLY A 121 -0.18 13.48 -9.07
C GLY A 121 -0.93 12.21 -8.63
N ASP A 122 -1.97 11.86 -9.38
CA ASP A 122 -2.82 10.70 -9.07
C ASP A 122 -2.24 9.37 -9.54
N ARG A 123 -0.97 9.36 -9.99
CA ARG A 123 -0.33 8.14 -10.49
C ARG A 123 0.27 7.28 -9.39
N GLY A 124 0.60 7.85 -8.22
CA GLY A 124 1.33 7.13 -7.18
C GLY A 124 2.58 6.44 -7.76
N ALA A 125 2.78 5.16 -7.42
CA ALA A 125 3.89 4.35 -7.96
C ALA A 125 3.67 3.82 -9.39
N ARG A 126 2.55 4.10 -10.06
CA ARG A 126 2.22 3.48 -11.36
C ARG A 126 3.28 3.71 -12.44
N ALA A 127 3.90 4.89 -12.47
CA ALA A 127 4.97 5.19 -13.43
C ALA A 127 6.23 4.35 -13.16
N TYR A 128 6.64 4.26 -11.90
CA TYR A 128 7.76 3.44 -11.46
C TYR A 128 7.55 1.97 -11.82
N LEU A 129 6.38 1.41 -11.47
CA LEU A 129 6.04 0.01 -11.73
C LEU A 129 6.07 -0.33 -13.23
N ARG A 130 5.58 0.58 -14.09
CA ARG A 130 5.64 0.38 -15.55
C ARG A 130 7.07 0.35 -16.08
N ALA A 131 7.92 1.24 -15.60
CA ALA A 131 9.32 1.31 -16.00
C ALA A 131 10.12 0.05 -15.58
N HIS A 132 9.71 -0.61 -14.49
CA HIS A 132 10.41 -1.77 -13.91
C HIS A 132 9.63 -3.08 -14.11
N THR A 133 8.84 -3.20 -15.18
CA THR A 133 8.00 -4.39 -15.42
C THR A 133 8.82 -5.68 -15.49
N ALA A 134 10.06 -5.63 -16.00
CA ALA A 134 10.94 -6.80 -16.09
C ALA A 134 11.46 -7.29 -14.73
N GLU A 135 11.46 -6.42 -13.71
CA GLU A 135 11.89 -6.73 -12.33
C GLU A 135 10.71 -7.01 -11.41
N LEU A 136 9.49 -6.71 -11.87
CA LEU A 136 8.27 -6.86 -11.10
C LEU A 136 7.87 -8.34 -11.03
N THR A 137 7.82 -8.87 -9.81
CA THR A 137 7.24 -10.18 -9.53
C THR A 137 5.74 -10.04 -9.29
N LEU A 138 4.93 -10.73 -10.10
CA LEU A 138 3.49 -10.83 -9.91
C LEU A 138 3.14 -12.06 -9.08
N VAL A 139 2.28 -11.88 -8.09
CA VAL A 139 1.82 -12.92 -7.17
C VAL A 139 0.30 -13.04 -7.29
N GLU A 140 -0.19 -14.13 -7.88
CA GLU A 140 -1.63 -14.35 -7.98
C GLU A 140 -2.28 -14.43 -6.59
N CYS A 141 -3.34 -13.65 -6.41
CA CYS A 141 -4.11 -13.50 -5.18
C CYS A 141 -5.62 -13.65 -5.37
N GLY A 142 -6.09 -13.94 -6.59
CA GLY A 142 -7.53 -14.04 -6.89
C GLY A 142 -8.29 -15.16 -6.18
N ASP A 143 -7.59 -16.11 -5.56
CA ASP A 143 -8.14 -17.17 -4.70
C ASP A 143 -8.26 -16.75 -3.21
N VAL A 144 -7.68 -15.61 -2.82
CA VAL A 144 -7.60 -15.18 -1.40
C VAL A 144 -7.98 -13.73 -1.15
N ALA A 145 -8.25 -12.95 -2.19
CA ALA A 145 -8.63 -11.56 -2.11
C ALA A 145 -9.42 -11.12 -3.34
N GLU A 146 -10.23 -10.08 -3.15
CA GLU A 146 -11.00 -9.43 -4.21
C GLU A 146 -10.55 -7.96 -4.30
N PRO A 147 -10.01 -7.50 -5.45
CA PRO A 147 -9.43 -6.17 -5.58
C PRO A 147 -10.49 -5.13 -5.97
N TYR A 148 -11.57 -5.03 -5.19
CA TYR A 148 -12.62 -4.06 -5.43
C TYR A 148 -12.40 -2.78 -4.60
N ASP A 149 -12.78 -1.64 -5.18
CA ASP A 149 -12.77 -0.33 -4.52
C ASP A 149 -14.17 0.00 -3.94
N ILE A 150 -14.19 0.80 -2.87
CA ILE A 150 -15.38 1.45 -2.30
C ILE A 150 -15.32 2.95 -2.64
N ASP A 151 -15.86 3.34 -3.79
CA ASP A 151 -15.86 4.73 -4.27
C ASP A 151 -17.22 5.42 -4.09
N THR A 152 -18.28 4.63 -4.07
CA THR A 152 -19.67 5.11 -4.03
C THR A 152 -20.45 4.44 -2.91
N VAL A 153 -21.58 5.04 -2.53
CA VAL A 153 -22.49 4.44 -1.53
C VAL A 153 -22.97 3.06 -1.97
N ALA A 154 -23.17 2.84 -3.27
CA ALA A 154 -23.58 1.53 -3.80
C ALA A 154 -22.49 0.46 -3.65
N ASP A 155 -21.22 0.85 -3.54
CA ASP A 155 -20.14 -0.12 -3.33
C ASP A 155 -20.17 -0.71 -1.91
N LEU A 156 -20.88 -0.08 -0.95
CA LEU A 156 -21.02 -0.60 0.41
C LEU A 156 -21.71 -1.97 0.47
N ASP A 157 -22.53 -2.32 -0.52
CA ASP A 157 -23.15 -3.65 -0.65
C ASP A 157 -22.08 -4.77 -0.76
N ARG A 158 -20.83 -4.44 -1.10
CA ARG A 158 -19.70 -5.38 -1.16
C ARG A 158 -19.11 -5.73 0.21
N LEU A 159 -19.52 -5.03 1.27
CA LEU A 159 -19.09 -5.25 2.65
C LEU A 159 -20.01 -6.18 3.45
N GLU A 160 -21.18 -6.52 2.88
CA GLU A 160 -22.18 -7.41 3.48
C GLU A 160 -21.90 -8.90 3.19
#